data_AF-A0A9P0P7P6-F1
#
_entry.id   AF-A0A9P0P7P6-F1
#
_cell.length_a   1.000
_cell.length_b   1.000
_cell.length_c   1.000
_cell.angle_alpha   90.00
_cell.angle_beta   90.00
_cell.angle_gamma   90.00
#
_symmetry.space_group_name_H-M   'P 1'
#
loop_
_entity.id
_entity.type
_entity.pdbx_description
1 polymer ?
#
loop_
_entity_poly.entity_id
_entity_poly.type
_entity_poly.pdbx_seq_one_letter_code
_entity_poly.pdbx_strand_id
1 'polypeptide(L)'
;MKSLAIITVLFIYIKYVHMWSYNPICLVTECCNKDHIPGDTDKLIRLLKERVYGQHLVENAVHAIAAHWNPHYKAPKPLVLSFHGWAGSGKNYVSNFIAESLYKYGTKSKFVHLFVGRIHFPVREEFKVYQQQLYSWLKGNMTQCSKQLFIFDEIDKTPPEILNAIKPMIDYKDEVDGVDYTQSIFIFLSNTGSALINEHYEELWNKGYVREDLKLSHFEKLIEKGAFNEDGKYKDYSSDNLKILQSSEF
;
A
#
# COMPACT_ATOMS: atom_id res chain seq x y z
N MET A 1 42.30 28.37 24.97
CA MET A 1 42.41 26.91 25.19
C MET A 1 41.11 26.24 25.63
N LYS A 2 40.29 26.81 26.53
CA LYS A 2 39.04 26.17 27.01
C LYS A 2 37.95 25.96 25.93
N SER A 3 37.83 26.87 24.95
CA SER A 3 36.81 26.79 23.89
C SER A 3 37.04 25.64 22.89
N LEU A 4 38.30 25.37 22.54
CA LEU A 4 38.65 24.31 21.58
C LEU A 4 38.37 22.91 22.13
N ALA A 5 38.57 22.71 23.44
CA ALA A 5 38.30 21.45 24.13
C ALA A 5 36.79 21.14 24.23
N ILE A 6 35.95 22.17 24.34
CA ILE A 6 34.48 21.99 24.37
C ILE A 6 33.98 21.54 22.99
N ILE A 7 34.52 22.13 21.93
CA ILE A 7 34.16 21.77 20.54
C ILE A 7 34.56 20.32 20.24
N THR A 8 35.77 19.89 20.62
CA THR A 8 36.20 18.49 20.39
C THR A 8 35.39 17.48 21.20
N VAL A 9 35.03 17.79 22.46
CA VAL A 9 34.16 16.95 23.26
C VAL A 9 32.75 16.87 22.68
N LEU A 10 32.20 17.98 22.15
CA LEU A 10 30.92 17.98 21.44
C LEU A 10 30.97 17.16 20.16
N PHE A 11 32.04 17.26 19.35
CA PHE A 11 32.21 16.42 18.16
C PHE A 11 32.35 14.94 18.49
N ILE A 12 33.09 14.61 19.56
CA ILE A 12 33.23 13.23 20.04
C ILE A 12 31.89 12.72 20.55
N TYR A 13 31.14 13.52 21.32
CA TYR A 13 29.81 13.17 21.81
C TYR A 13 28.80 13.01 20.66
N ILE A 14 28.78 13.90 19.67
CA ILE A 14 27.94 13.79 18.48
C ILE A 14 28.29 12.54 17.68
N LYS A 15 29.58 12.23 17.49
CA LYS A 15 30.01 10.98 16.84
C LYS A 15 29.63 9.74 17.65
N TYR A 16 29.80 9.77 18.97
CA TYR A 16 29.40 8.67 19.84
C TYR A 16 27.88 8.45 19.79
N VAL A 17 27.09 9.52 19.87
CA VAL A 17 25.62 9.46 19.78
C VAL A 17 25.16 8.96 18.41
N HIS A 18 25.79 9.38 17.31
CA HIS A 18 25.50 8.82 15.97
C HIS A 18 25.89 7.33 15.85
N MET A 19 26.97 6.90 16.51
CA MET A 19 27.48 5.53 16.43
C MET A 19 26.64 4.51 17.21
N TRP A 20 25.81 4.96 18.18
CA TRP A 20 24.93 4.09 18.97
C TRP A 20 23.61 3.70 18.28
N SER A 21 23.33 4.20 17.07
CA SER A 21 22.13 3.82 16.30
C SER A 21 22.38 2.71 15.26
N TYR A 22 23.63 2.28 15.09
CA TYR A 22 24.01 1.28 14.08
C TYR A 22 24.02 -0.12 14.70
N ASN A 23 22.94 -0.89 14.48
CA ASN A 23 22.97 -2.33 14.74
C ASN A 23 23.89 -2.98 13.67
N PRO A 24 25.01 -3.62 14.05
CA PRO A 24 25.99 -4.15 13.10
C PRO A 24 25.42 -5.25 12.18
N ILE A 25 24.32 -5.89 12.58
CA ILE A 25 23.58 -6.84 11.74
C ILE A 25 23.05 -6.16 10.47
N CYS A 26 22.77 -4.85 10.52
CA CYS A 26 22.25 -4.08 9.39
C CYS A 26 23.28 -3.86 8.26
N LEU A 27 24.54 -4.24 8.44
CA LEU A 27 25.54 -4.28 7.36
C LEU A 27 25.33 -5.47 6.41
N VAL A 28 24.74 -6.57 6.91
CA VAL A 28 24.61 -7.83 6.16
C VAL A 28 23.17 -8.23 5.90
N THR A 29 22.20 -7.63 6.59
CA THR A 29 20.77 -7.80 6.32
C THR A 29 20.05 -6.46 6.35
N GLU A 30 18.92 -6.40 5.64
CA GLU A 30 17.99 -5.28 5.72
C GLU A 30 17.46 -5.11 7.15
N CYS A 31 17.27 -3.87 7.59
CA CYS A 31 16.79 -3.52 8.92
C CYS A 31 15.61 -2.54 8.87
N CYS A 32 14.77 -2.53 9.91
CA CYS A 32 13.62 -1.63 10.00
C CYS A 32 14.09 -0.23 10.42
N ASN A 33 14.75 0.49 9.52
CA ASN A 33 15.30 1.82 9.76
C ASN A 33 15.25 2.70 8.49
N LYS A 34 15.56 3.99 8.64
CA LYS A 34 15.49 4.95 7.53
C LYS A 34 16.51 4.66 6.41
N ASP A 35 17.59 3.93 6.69
CA ASP A 35 18.60 3.59 5.67
C ASP A 35 18.08 2.55 4.67
N HIS A 36 17.23 1.63 5.13
CA HIS A 36 16.64 0.57 4.30
C HIS A 36 15.19 0.85 3.88
N ILE A 37 14.47 1.63 4.69
CA ILE A 37 13.09 2.04 4.43
C ILE A 37 13.06 3.58 4.37
N PRO A 38 13.61 4.19 3.30
CA PRO A 38 13.76 5.63 3.20
C PRO A 38 12.44 6.39 3.09
N GLY A 39 11.42 5.79 2.48
CA GLY A 39 10.14 6.50 2.29
C GLY A 39 10.21 7.67 1.32
N ASP A 40 10.89 7.50 0.19
CA ASP A 40 11.17 8.60 -0.74
C ASP A 40 9.93 8.93 -1.58
N THR A 41 9.04 9.75 -1.04
CA THR A 41 7.78 10.16 -1.69
C THR A 41 8.02 11.07 -2.89
N ASP A 42 9.12 11.83 -2.91
CA ASP A 42 9.50 12.67 -4.05
C ASP A 42 9.93 11.83 -5.24
N LYS A 43 10.68 10.74 -4.99
CA LYS A 43 10.98 9.73 -6.01
C LYS A 43 9.70 9.09 -6.55
N LEU A 44 8.72 8.80 -5.70
CA LEU A 44 7.43 8.24 -6.13
C LEU A 44 6.70 9.21 -7.08
N ILE A 45 6.57 10.48 -6.68
CA ILE A 45 5.96 11.53 -7.51
C ILE A 45 6.65 11.60 -8.88
N ARG A 46 7.98 11.63 -8.90
CA ARG A 46 8.77 11.69 -10.12
C ARG A 46 8.53 10.47 -11.02
N LEU A 47 8.61 9.26 -10.47
CA LEU A 47 8.42 8.01 -11.23
C LEU A 47 7.03 7.96 -11.87
N LEU A 48 5.99 8.34 -11.13
CA LEU A 48 4.63 8.32 -11.65
C LEU A 48 4.44 9.37 -12.76
N LYS A 49 4.94 10.60 -12.55
CA LYS A 49 4.85 11.66 -13.56
C LYS A 49 5.61 11.34 -14.84
N GLU A 50 6.78 10.70 -14.74
CA GLU A 50 7.64 10.42 -15.89
C GLU A 50 7.27 9.14 -16.63
N ARG A 51 6.66 8.15 -15.95
CA ARG A 51 6.52 6.78 -16.48
C ARG A 51 5.09 6.25 -16.51
N VAL A 52 4.13 6.91 -15.89
CA VAL A 52 2.72 6.49 -15.90
C VAL A 52 1.92 7.46 -16.74
N TYR A 53 1.27 6.94 -17.78
CA TYR A 53 0.53 7.73 -18.76
C TYR A 53 -0.96 7.41 -18.68
N GLY A 54 -1.80 8.43 -18.85
CA GLY A 54 -3.25 8.30 -18.82
C GLY A 54 -3.85 8.04 -17.43
N GLN A 55 -3.05 7.82 -16.38
CA GLN A 55 -3.56 7.49 -15.05
C GLN A 55 -3.56 8.69 -14.10
N HIS A 56 -4.27 9.77 -14.47
CA HIS A 56 -4.32 11.00 -13.66
C HIS A 56 -4.93 10.76 -12.26
N LEU A 57 -5.85 9.80 -12.11
CA LEU A 57 -6.43 9.44 -10.82
C LEU A 57 -5.44 8.80 -9.83
N VAL A 58 -4.28 8.30 -10.31
CA VAL A 58 -3.22 7.73 -9.45
C VAL A 58 -2.58 8.79 -8.56
N GLU A 59 -2.66 10.08 -8.91
CA GLU A 59 -2.15 11.18 -8.10
C GLU A 59 -2.73 11.19 -6.68
N ASN A 60 -4.00 10.78 -6.52
CA ASN A 60 -4.64 10.62 -5.21
C ASN A 60 -3.96 9.54 -4.35
N ALA A 61 -3.38 8.49 -4.96
CA ALA A 61 -2.59 7.47 -4.25
C ALA A 61 -1.35 8.11 -3.65
N VAL A 62 -0.68 8.95 -4.44
CA VAL A 62 0.57 9.61 -4.08
C VAL A 62 0.36 10.52 -2.89
N HIS A 63 -0.69 11.35 -2.93
CA HIS A 63 -1.05 12.20 -1.80
C HIS A 63 -1.36 11.38 -0.54
N ALA A 64 -2.06 10.25 -0.68
CA ALA A 64 -2.37 9.37 0.44
C ALA A 64 -1.10 8.74 1.05
N ILE A 65 -0.18 8.26 0.22
CA ILE A 65 1.10 7.68 0.64
C ILE A 65 1.99 8.74 1.29
N ALA A 66 2.12 9.91 0.67
CA ALA A 66 2.92 11.01 1.20
C ALA A 66 2.43 11.49 2.56
N ALA A 67 1.10 11.61 2.73
CA ALA A 67 0.51 11.93 4.02
C ALA A 67 0.75 10.84 5.07
N HIS A 68 0.63 9.56 4.69
CA HIS A 68 0.84 8.43 5.58
C HIS A 68 2.30 8.27 6.01
N TRP A 69 3.25 8.62 5.14
CA TRP A 69 4.69 8.52 5.41
C TRP A 69 5.30 9.75 6.08
N ASN A 70 4.48 10.78 6.34
CA ASN A 70 4.93 12.02 6.96
C ASN A 70 5.36 11.76 8.42
N PRO A 71 6.63 12.04 8.80
CA PRO A 71 7.11 11.79 10.16
C PRO A 71 6.44 12.67 11.22
N HIS A 72 5.75 13.74 10.83
CA HIS A 72 5.04 14.66 11.72
C HIS A 72 3.57 14.28 11.92
N TYR A 73 3.07 13.24 11.25
CA TYR A 73 1.69 12.78 11.36
C TYR A 73 1.64 11.28 11.65
N LYS A 74 1.10 10.90 12.82
CA LYS A 74 0.82 9.50 13.12
C LYS A 74 -0.55 9.14 12.57
N ALA A 75 -0.60 8.30 11.55
CA ALA A 75 -1.84 7.80 11.00
C ALA A 75 -2.59 6.98 12.07
N PRO A 76 -3.93 7.12 12.18
CA PRO A 76 -4.72 6.36 13.15
C PRO A 76 -5.03 4.94 12.67
N LYS A 77 -4.69 4.57 11.45
CA LYS A 77 -4.99 3.26 10.83
C LYS A 77 -3.99 3.00 9.69
N PRO A 78 -3.76 1.73 9.30
CA PRO A 78 -2.98 1.44 8.10
C PRO A 78 -3.53 2.14 6.87
N LEU A 79 -2.65 2.44 5.91
CA LEU A 79 -3.09 2.94 4.62
C LEU A 79 -3.56 1.77 3.75
N VAL A 80 -4.80 1.84 3.29
CA VAL A 80 -5.36 0.86 2.35
C VAL A 80 -5.63 1.53 1.01
N LEU A 81 -5.03 0.99 -0.04
CA LEU A 81 -5.22 1.38 -1.44
C LEU A 81 -5.83 0.21 -2.20
N SER A 82 -6.78 0.49 -3.08
CA SER A 82 -7.35 -0.52 -3.97
C SER A 82 -7.29 -0.05 -5.41
N PHE A 83 -6.51 -0.73 -6.27
CA PHE A 83 -6.37 -0.43 -7.68
C PHE A 83 -7.27 -1.35 -8.50
N HIS A 84 -8.24 -0.73 -9.20
CA HIS A 84 -9.17 -1.44 -10.09
C HIS A 84 -9.01 -0.94 -11.53
N GLY A 85 -9.10 -1.87 -12.48
CA GLY A 85 -9.06 -1.56 -13.89
C GLY A 85 -8.76 -2.78 -14.75
N TRP A 86 -8.66 -2.58 -16.06
CA TRP A 86 -8.39 -3.65 -17.01
C TRP A 86 -6.98 -4.28 -16.84
N ALA A 87 -6.79 -5.49 -17.35
CA ALA A 87 -5.49 -6.15 -17.35
C ALA A 87 -4.52 -5.40 -18.29
N GLY A 88 -3.36 -4.99 -17.78
CA GLY A 88 -2.40 -4.19 -18.56
C GLY A 88 -2.47 -2.68 -18.30
N SER A 89 -3.43 -2.19 -17.50
CA SER A 89 -3.57 -0.75 -17.19
C SER A 89 -2.49 -0.17 -16.25
N GLY A 90 -1.43 -0.93 -15.96
CA GLY A 90 -0.31 -0.49 -15.13
C GLY A 90 -0.49 -0.65 -13.62
N LYS A 91 -1.51 -1.35 -13.11
CA LYS A 91 -1.72 -1.58 -11.65
C LYS A 91 -0.47 -2.11 -10.94
N ASN A 92 0.10 -3.21 -11.44
CA ASN A 92 1.32 -3.82 -10.88
C ASN A 92 2.55 -2.92 -11.09
N TYR A 93 2.55 -2.12 -12.16
CA TYR A 93 3.63 -1.18 -12.45
C TYR A 93 3.67 -0.04 -11.43
N VAL A 94 2.50 0.52 -11.09
CA VAL A 94 2.35 1.53 -10.03
C VAL A 94 2.73 0.95 -8.66
N SER A 95 2.27 -0.24 -8.31
CA SER A 95 2.64 -0.86 -7.02
C SER A 95 4.15 -1.12 -6.90
N ASN A 96 4.81 -1.47 -8.00
CA ASN A 96 6.27 -1.62 -8.02
C ASN A 96 6.99 -0.29 -7.76
N PHE A 97 6.52 0.82 -8.35
CA PHE A 97 7.08 2.14 -8.06
C PHE A 97 6.88 2.57 -6.61
N ILE A 98 5.76 2.20 -5.99
CA ILE A 98 5.53 2.42 -4.56
C ILE A 98 6.59 1.66 -3.75
N ALA A 99 6.79 0.36 -4.03
CA ALA A 99 7.79 -0.44 -3.35
C ALA A 99 9.22 0.13 -3.54
N GLU A 100 9.61 0.44 -4.78
CA GLU A 100 10.93 1.00 -5.13
C GLU A 100 11.20 2.38 -4.50
N SER A 101 10.14 3.15 -4.24
CA SER A 101 10.26 4.47 -3.63
C SER A 101 10.34 4.38 -2.11
N LEU A 102 9.54 3.51 -1.49
CA LEU A 102 9.48 3.40 -0.04
C LEU A 102 10.60 2.55 0.56
N TYR A 103 11.08 1.55 -0.18
CA TYR A 103 12.04 0.55 0.28
C TYR A 103 13.29 0.54 -0.61
N LYS A 104 14.48 0.49 0.01
CA LYS A 104 15.78 0.52 -0.69
C LYS A 104 15.93 -0.62 -1.71
N TYR A 105 15.44 -1.80 -1.37
CA TYR A 105 15.49 -2.99 -2.25
C TYR A 105 14.20 -3.20 -3.05
N GLY A 106 13.27 -2.23 -3.03
CA GLY A 106 12.02 -2.28 -3.77
C GLY A 106 11.21 -3.53 -3.47
N THR A 107 10.71 -4.19 -4.52
CA THR A 107 9.92 -5.43 -4.42
C THR A 107 10.70 -6.63 -3.84
N LYS A 108 12.02 -6.55 -3.76
CA LYS A 108 12.88 -7.58 -3.15
C LYS A 108 13.18 -7.32 -1.67
N SER A 109 12.69 -6.21 -1.13
CA SER A 109 12.79 -5.91 0.31
C SER A 109 12.09 -7.00 1.11
N LYS A 110 12.67 -7.38 2.25
CA LYS A 110 12.05 -8.31 3.19
C LYS A 110 10.77 -7.74 3.83
N PHE A 111 10.52 -6.44 3.67
CA PHE A 111 9.35 -5.74 4.18
C PHE A 111 8.25 -5.52 3.14
N VAL A 112 8.43 -6.07 1.93
CA VAL A 112 7.47 -6.00 0.84
C VAL A 112 7.03 -7.42 0.51
N HIS A 113 5.73 -7.66 0.59
CA HIS A 113 5.15 -8.99 0.44
C HIS A 113 4.06 -8.99 -0.63
N LEU A 114 4.19 -9.89 -1.60
CA LEU A 114 3.23 -10.06 -2.69
C LEU A 114 2.45 -11.36 -2.50
N PHE A 115 1.12 -11.25 -2.45
CA PHE A 115 0.19 -12.36 -2.45
C PHE A 115 -0.61 -12.33 -3.74
N VAL A 116 -0.32 -13.26 -4.66
CA VAL A 116 -1.09 -13.47 -5.89
C VAL A 116 -2.22 -14.47 -5.63
N GLY A 117 -3.45 -14.08 -5.94
CA GLY A 117 -4.65 -14.83 -5.60
C GLY A 117 -4.67 -16.29 -6.07
N ARG A 118 -4.40 -16.51 -7.36
CA ARG A 118 -4.39 -17.87 -7.95
C ARG A 118 -3.25 -18.75 -7.49
N ILE A 119 -2.17 -18.17 -6.94
CA ILE A 119 -0.97 -18.90 -6.53
C ILE A 119 -1.04 -19.27 -5.06
N HIS A 120 -1.39 -18.30 -4.22
CA HIS A 120 -1.36 -18.46 -2.76
C HIS A 120 -2.70 -18.97 -2.21
N PHE A 121 -3.80 -18.79 -2.95
CA PHE A 121 -5.13 -19.21 -2.54
C PHE A 121 -5.85 -20.02 -3.65
N PRO A 122 -5.23 -21.12 -4.16
CA PRO A 122 -5.73 -21.82 -5.35
C PRO A 122 -6.99 -22.66 -5.09
N VAL A 123 -7.14 -23.25 -3.90
CA VAL A 123 -8.26 -24.16 -3.56
C VAL A 123 -9.27 -23.45 -2.67
N ARG A 124 -10.49 -23.25 -3.17
CA ARG A 124 -11.50 -22.44 -2.47
C ARG A 124 -11.91 -23.03 -1.12
N GLU A 125 -11.99 -24.35 -1.02
CA GLU A 125 -12.45 -25.07 0.17
C GLU A 125 -11.45 -25.01 1.33
N GLU A 126 -10.18 -24.70 1.05
CA GLU A 126 -9.11 -24.58 2.04
C GLU A 126 -9.01 -23.17 2.67
N PHE A 127 -9.97 -22.27 2.38
CA PHE A 127 -9.93 -20.88 2.82
C PHE A 127 -9.63 -20.71 4.33
N LYS A 128 -10.11 -21.61 5.19
CA LYS A 128 -9.85 -21.55 6.64
C LYS A 128 -8.36 -21.71 6.98
N VAL A 129 -7.67 -22.61 6.29
CA VAL A 129 -6.23 -22.83 6.46
C VAL A 129 -5.47 -21.60 6.00
N TYR A 130 -5.84 -21.07 4.84
CA TYR A 130 -5.23 -19.87 4.27
C TYR A 130 -5.44 -18.64 5.15
N GLN A 131 -6.63 -18.46 5.73
CA GLN A 131 -6.92 -17.38 6.68
C GLN A 131 -5.99 -17.45 7.90
N GLN A 132 -5.82 -18.63 8.50
CA GLN A 132 -4.97 -18.81 9.67
C GLN A 132 -3.49 -18.55 9.34
N GLN A 133 -3.01 -19.10 8.22
CA GLN A 133 -1.64 -18.90 7.74
C GLN A 133 -1.37 -17.43 7.42
N LEU A 134 -2.28 -16.78 6.69
CA LEU A 134 -2.17 -15.37 6.35
C LEU A 134 -2.16 -14.50 7.61
N TYR A 135 -3.10 -14.73 8.53
CA TYR A 135 -3.16 -13.98 9.79
C TYR A 135 -1.85 -14.10 10.58
N SER A 136 -1.34 -15.32 10.75
CA SER A 136 -0.08 -15.58 11.45
C SER A 136 1.11 -14.95 10.75
N TRP A 137 1.15 -15.02 9.42
CA TRP A 137 2.22 -14.45 8.59
C TRP A 137 2.26 -12.93 8.66
N LEU A 138 1.11 -12.26 8.51
CA LEU A 138 1.00 -10.81 8.63
C LEU A 138 1.44 -10.36 10.01
N LYS A 139 0.88 -10.96 11.07
CA LYS A 139 1.25 -10.67 12.46
C LYS A 139 2.75 -10.84 12.71
N GLY A 140 3.34 -11.94 12.25
CA GLY A 140 4.76 -12.24 12.43
C GLY A 140 5.72 -11.31 11.70
N ASN A 141 5.30 -10.74 10.56
CA ASN A 141 6.10 -9.70 9.87
C ASN A 141 5.92 -8.34 10.55
N MET A 142 4.70 -8.03 10.99
CA MET A 142 4.40 -6.77 11.68
C MET A 142 5.13 -6.63 13.03
N THR A 143 5.36 -7.72 13.75
CA THR A 143 6.18 -7.72 14.97
C THR A 143 7.66 -7.44 14.70
N GLN A 144 8.17 -7.73 13.50
CA GLN A 144 9.56 -7.44 13.12
C GLN A 144 9.77 -6.00 12.67
N CYS A 145 8.77 -5.41 12.00
CA CYS A 145 8.77 -4.03 11.53
C CYS A 145 7.34 -3.59 11.29
N SER A 146 6.93 -2.41 11.76
CA SER A 146 5.58 -1.88 11.54
C SER A 146 5.39 -1.30 10.13
N LYS A 147 6.49 -0.97 9.44
CA LYS A 147 6.49 -0.40 8.09
C LYS A 147 6.49 -1.49 7.01
N GLN A 148 5.47 -2.35 7.03
CA GLN A 148 5.29 -3.40 6.02
C GLN A 148 4.45 -2.90 4.85
N LEU A 149 4.75 -3.42 3.66
CA LEU A 149 3.94 -3.24 2.46
C LEU A 149 3.41 -4.60 2.01
N PHE A 150 2.09 -4.78 2.11
CA PHE A 150 1.40 -5.98 1.65
C PHE A 150 0.65 -5.69 0.35
N ILE A 151 1.00 -6.39 -0.71
CA ILE A 151 0.38 -6.26 -2.04
C ILE A 151 -0.41 -7.54 -2.30
N PHE A 152 -1.71 -7.42 -2.51
CA PHE A 152 -2.61 -8.51 -2.85
C PHE A 152 -3.01 -8.37 -4.31
N ASP A 153 -2.39 -9.16 -5.18
CA ASP A 153 -2.66 -9.17 -6.62
C ASP A 153 -3.70 -10.23 -6.98
N GLU A 154 -4.49 -9.95 -8.02
CA GLU A 154 -5.64 -10.73 -8.45
C GLU A 154 -6.59 -11.07 -7.28
N ILE A 155 -6.93 -10.09 -6.45
CA ILE A 155 -7.85 -10.29 -5.31
C ILE A 155 -9.27 -10.67 -5.79
N ASP A 156 -9.61 -10.39 -7.05
CA ASP A 156 -10.83 -10.89 -7.68
C ASP A 156 -10.84 -12.42 -7.82
N LYS A 157 -9.67 -13.07 -7.78
CA LYS A 157 -9.51 -14.53 -7.87
C LYS A 157 -9.33 -15.21 -6.52
N THR A 158 -9.30 -14.47 -5.41
CA THR A 158 -9.24 -15.08 -4.08
C THR A 158 -10.63 -15.46 -3.57
N PRO A 159 -10.73 -16.48 -2.70
CA PRO A 159 -11.96 -16.72 -1.96
C PRO A 159 -12.35 -15.47 -1.15
N PRO A 160 -13.63 -15.06 -1.16
CA PRO A 160 -14.10 -13.87 -0.45
C PRO A 160 -13.73 -13.90 1.05
N GLU A 161 -13.69 -15.09 1.63
CA GLU A 161 -13.41 -15.30 3.05
C GLU A 161 -11.98 -14.87 3.43
N ILE A 162 -11.01 -14.88 2.51
CA ILE A 162 -9.63 -14.46 2.80
C ILE A 162 -9.57 -13.02 3.32
N LEU A 163 -10.41 -12.14 2.77
CA LEU A 163 -10.50 -10.74 3.18
C LEU A 163 -10.90 -10.60 4.65
N ASN A 164 -11.75 -11.51 5.17
CA ASN A 164 -12.16 -11.50 6.58
C ASN A 164 -11.00 -11.71 7.56
N ALA A 165 -9.91 -12.37 7.16
CA ALA A 165 -8.72 -12.53 8.00
C ALA A 165 -7.89 -11.24 8.09
N ILE A 166 -7.95 -10.40 7.06
CA ILE A 166 -7.20 -9.14 6.99
C ILE A 166 -7.98 -8.02 7.68
N LYS A 167 -9.32 -8.09 7.62
CA LYS A 167 -10.23 -7.04 8.09
C LYS A 167 -9.88 -6.46 9.48
N PRO A 168 -9.63 -7.27 10.53
CA PRO A 168 -9.28 -6.72 11.84
C PRO A 168 -8.02 -5.85 11.80
N MET A 169 -7.05 -6.19 10.96
CA MET A 169 -5.78 -5.46 10.86
C MET A 169 -5.93 -4.10 10.17
N ILE A 170 -6.95 -3.92 9.32
CA ILE A 170 -7.13 -2.71 8.52
C ILE A 170 -8.22 -1.77 9.04
N ASP A 171 -9.19 -2.27 9.80
CA ASP A 171 -10.33 -1.47 10.29
C ASP A 171 -10.12 -0.87 11.69
N TYR A 172 -9.28 -1.47 12.54
CA TYR A 172 -9.06 -1.01 13.91
C TYR A 172 -8.03 0.12 13.98
N LYS A 173 -8.28 1.08 14.87
CA LYS A 173 -7.43 2.27 15.05
C LYS A 173 -6.25 2.06 16.03
N ASP A 174 -6.27 0.94 16.73
CA ASP A 174 -5.33 0.60 17.80
C ASP A 174 -4.64 -0.74 17.51
N GLU A 175 -3.83 -1.20 18.44
CA GLU A 175 -3.15 -2.49 18.36
C GLU A 175 -4.16 -3.65 18.24
N VAL A 176 -3.90 -4.56 17.31
CA VAL A 176 -4.65 -5.82 17.15
C VAL A 176 -3.75 -6.94 17.66
N ASP A 177 -4.20 -7.65 18.68
CA ASP A 177 -3.40 -8.63 19.43
C ASP A 177 -2.03 -8.10 19.89
N GLY A 178 -1.95 -6.84 20.32
CA GLY A 178 -0.71 -6.21 20.80
C GLY A 178 0.28 -5.87 19.69
N VAL A 179 -0.17 -5.77 18.43
CA VAL A 179 0.65 -5.39 17.28
C VAL A 179 0.08 -4.12 16.62
N ASP A 180 0.94 -3.13 16.41
CA ASP A 180 0.59 -1.85 15.77
C ASP A 180 0.65 -1.96 14.24
N TYR A 181 -0.52 -1.86 13.58
CA TYR A 181 -0.66 -1.87 12.12
C TYR A 181 -0.68 -0.48 11.49
N THR A 182 -0.68 0.60 12.28
CA THR A 182 -0.94 1.96 11.80
C THR A 182 0.08 2.54 10.83
N GLN A 183 1.26 1.93 10.71
CA GLN A 183 2.34 2.34 9.80
C GLN A 183 2.48 1.43 8.56
N SER A 184 1.60 0.43 8.44
CA SER A 184 1.64 -0.51 7.32
C SER A 184 0.76 -0.03 6.17
N ILE A 185 1.11 -0.51 4.97
CA ILE A 185 0.37 -0.21 3.74
C ILE A 185 -0.15 -1.52 3.15
N PHE A 186 -1.43 -1.53 2.82
CA PHE A 186 -2.10 -2.61 2.08
C PHE A 186 -2.50 -2.09 0.71
N ILE A 187 -2.10 -2.81 -0.35
CA ILE A 187 -2.46 -2.52 -1.73
C ILE A 187 -3.22 -3.72 -2.28
N PHE A 188 -4.46 -3.52 -2.69
CA PHE A 188 -5.27 -4.54 -3.37
C PHE A 188 -5.33 -4.25 -4.87
N LEU A 189 -5.02 -5.24 -5.71
CA LEU A 189 -5.08 -5.12 -7.16
C LEU A 189 -6.16 -6.06 -7.67
N SER A 190 -7.09 -5.50 -8.44
CA SER A 190 -8.26 -6.25 -8.93
C SER A 190 -8.58 -5.90 -10.37
N ASN A 191 -9.06 -6.89 -11.12
CA ASN A 191 -9.67 -6.69 -12.43
C ASN A 191 -11.21 -6.57 -12.37
N THR A 192 -11.80 -6.75 -11.18
CA THR A 192 -13.25 -6.63 -10.96
C THR A 192 -13.76 -5.23 -11.29
N GLY A 193 -14.93 -5.17 -11.92
CA GLY A 193 -15.59 -3.93 -12.29
C GLY A 193 -14.98 -3.20 -13.48
N SER A 194 -13.93 -3.75 -14.11
CA SER A 194 -13.28 -3.12 -15.28
C SER A 194 -14.25 -2.87 -16.44
N ALA A 195 -15.15 -3.81 -16.73
CA ALA A 195 -16.19 -3.62 -17.75
C ALA A 195 -17.14 -2.47 -17.41
N LEU A 196 -17.65 -2.42 -16.17
CA LEU A 196 -18.57 -1.36 -15.71
C LEU A 196 -17.89 0.02 -15.67
N ILE A 197 -16.60 0.06 -15.33
CA ILE A 197 -15.79 1.30 -15.36
C ILE A 197 -15.70 1.81 -16.80
N ASN A 198 -15.41 0.92 -17.74
CA ASN A 198 -15.26 1.29 -19.15
C ASN A 198 -16.59 1.76 -19.75
N GLU A 199 -17.69 1.05 -19.46
CA GLU A 199 -19.04 1.44 -19.90
C GLU A 199 -19.41 2.84 -19.37
N HIS A 200 -19.20 3.09 -18.09
CA HIS A 200 -19.52 4.40 -17.54
C HIS A 200 -18.59 5.52 -18.03
N TYR A 201 -17.32 5.20 -18.22
CA TYR A 201 -16.40 6.14 -18.85
C TYR A 201 -16.88 6.50 -20.26
N GLU A 202 -17.33 5.53 -21.06
CA GLU A 202 -17.90 5.77 -22.38
C GLU A 202 -19.14 6.68 -22.31
N GLU A 203 -20.01 6.49 -21.31
CA GLU A 203 -21.15 7.40 -21.08
C GLU A 203 -20.72 8.83 -20.77
N LEU A 204 -19.66 9.03 -19.97
CA LEU A 204 -19.13 10.34 -19.62
C LEU A 204 -18.47 10.99 -20.84
N TRP A 205 -17.69 10.22 -21.60
CA TRP A 205 -17.09 10.66 -22.86
C TRP A 205 -18.15 11.13 -23.86
N ASN A 206 -19.22 10.34 -24.05
CA ASN A 206 -20.33 10.70 -24.93
C ASN A 206 -21.11 11.94 -24.45
N LYS A 207 -21.02 12.29 -23.16
CA LYS A 207 -21.55 13.54 -22.58
C LYS A 207 -20.58 14.73 -22.74
N GLY A 208 -19.42 14.53 -23.36
CA GLY A 208 -18.42 15.57 -23.61
C GLY A 208 -17.43 15.79 -22.47
N TYR A 209 -17.36 14.89 -21.48
CA TYR A 209 -16.33 14.96 -20.45
C TYR A 209 -14.96 14.60 -21.04
N VAL A 210 -13.96 15.39 -20.71
CA VAL A 210 -12.56 15.09 -21.02
C VAL A 210 -11.99 14.20 -19.93
N ARG A 211 -11.11 13.27 -20.30
CA ARG A 211 -10.50 12.28 -19.39
C ARG A 211 -9.90 12.93 -18.15
N GLU A 212 -9.07 13.96 -18.34
CA GLU A 212 -8.34 14.64 -17.27
C GLU A 212 -9.26 15.37 -16.27
N ASP A 213 -10.49 15.70 -16.67
CA ASP A 213 -11.48 16.32 -15.79
C ASP A 213 -12.24 15.29 -14.93
N LEU A 214 -12.11 14.00 -15.26
CA LEU A 214 -12.76 12.95 -14.48
C LEU A 214 -12.11 12.82 -13.12
N LYS A 215 -12.94 12.78 -12.08
CA LYS A 215 -12.56 12.62 -10.68
C LYS A 215 -13.00 11.27 -10.16
N LEU A 216 -12.41 10.85 -9.04
CA LEU A 216 -12.78 9.60 -8.38
C LEU A 216 -14.28 9.54 -8.05
N SER A 217 -14.87 10.67 -7.66
CA SER A 217 -16.29 10.81 -7.36
C SER A 217 -17.24 10.44 -8.50
N HIS A 218 -16.78 10.47 -9.76
CA HIS A 218 -17.60 10.02 -10.88
C HIS A 218 -17.77 8.50 -10.88
N PHE A 219 -16.83 7.76 -10.29
CA PHE A 219 -16.84 6.32 -10.32
C PHE A 219 -17.16 5.64 -8.99
N GLU A 220 -17.16 6.38 -7.87
CA GLU A 220 -17.46 5.87 -6.53
C GLU A 220 -18.72 5.00 -6.48
N LYS A 221 -19.83 5.43 -7.08
CA LYS A 221 -21.09 4.65 -7.08
C LYS A 221 -21.00 3.32 -7.83
N LEU A 222 -20.16 3.25 -8.86
CA LEU A 222 -19.93 2.01 -9.62
C LEU A 222 -19.01 1.07 -8.87
N ILE A 223 -18.04 1.64 -8.14
CA ILE A 223 -17.17 0.89 -7.25
C ILE A 223 -17.98 0.27 -6.14
N GLU A 224 -18.85 1.05 -5.49
CA GLU A 224 -19.75 0.53 -4.46
C GLU A 224 -20.59 -0.61 -5.05
N LYS A 225 -21.26 -0.38 -6.18
CA LYS A 225 -22.06 -1.43 -6.81
C LYS A 225 -21.24 -2.66 -7.23
N GLY A 226 -20.06 -2.50 -7.82
CA GLY A 226 -19.24 -3.60 -8.34
C GLY A 226 -18.51 -4.38 -7.24
N ALA A 227 -17.97 -3.69 -6.23
CA ALA A 227 -17.31 -4.31 -5.09
C ALA A 227 -18.30 -4.96 -4.12
N PHE A 228 -19.51 -4.41 -3.98
CA PHE A 228 -20.53 -4.93 -3.06
C PHE A 228 -21.53 -5.92 -3.69
N ASN A 229 -21.75 -5.90 -5.02
CA ASN A 229 -22.70 -6.82 -5.67
C ASN A 229 -22.09 -8.09 -6.28
N GLU A 230 -20.80 -8.16 -6.58
CA GLU A 230 -20.15 -9.43 -6.96
C GLU A 230 -19.76 -10.23 -5.71
N ASP A 231 -20.58 -11.23 -5.36
CA ASP A 231 -20.34 -12.26 -4.34
C ASP A 231 -19.90 -11.79 -2.94
N GLY A 232 -20.35 -10.61 -2.51
CA GLY A 232 -20.25 -10.18 -1.11
C GLY A 232 -18.83 -9.90 -0.60
N LYS A 233 -17.82 -9.82 -1.50
CA LYS A 233 -16.40 -9.67 -1.16
C LYS A 233 -16.07 -8.46 -0.31
N TYR A 234 -16.81 -7.37 -0.46
CA TYR A 234 -16.52 -6.13 0.26
C TYR A 234 -17.60 -5.64 1.22
N LYS A 235 -18.76 -6.31 1.34
CA LYS A 235 -19.99 -5.78 1.99
C LYS A 235 -19.82 -5.18 3.40
N ASP A 236 -18.78 -5.56 4.13
CA ASP A 236 -18.55 -5.08 5.49
C ASP A 236 -17.34 -4.14 5.65
N TYR A 237 -16.70 -3.68 4.57
CA TYR A 237 -15.65 -2.65 4.65
C TYR A 237 -16.27 -1.26 4.65
N SER A 238 -15.97 -0.47 5.68
CA SER A 238 -16.41 0.94 5.73
C SER A 238 -15.83 1.71 4.54
N SER A 239 -16.68 2.47 3.84
CA SER A 239 -16.29 3.39 2.75
C SER A 239 -15.18 4.36 3.15
N ASP A 240 -15.05 4.65 4.45
CA ASP A 240 -14.03 5.54 5.01
C ASP A 240 -12.61 4.92 5.03
N ASN A 241 -12.50 3.60 4.87
CA ASN A 241 -11.25 2.83 5.02
C ASN A 241 -10.56 2.49 3.69
N LEU A 242 -11.30 2.44 2.59
CA LEU A 242 -10.77 2.01 1.28
C LEU A 242 -10.59 3.24 0.37
N LYS A 243 -9.34 3.71 0.17
CA LYS A 243 -9.05 4.64 -0.92
C LYS A 243 -8.94 3.85 -2.21
N ILE A 244 -10.08 3.71 -2.87
CA ILE A 244 -10.20 3.01 -4.14
C ILE A 244 -9.73 3.97 -5.22
N LEU A 245 -8.77 3.55 -6.04
CA LEU A 245 -8.20 4.35 -7.10
C LEU A 245 -8.36 3.58 -8.39
N GLN A 246 -9.03 4.21 -9.34
CA GLN A 246 -9.39 3.56 -10.58
C GLN A 246 -8.54 4.06 -11.73
N SER A 247 -8.17 3.11 -12.58
CA SER A 247 -7.72 3.38 -13.94
C SER A 247 -8.88 3.10 -14.88
N SER A 248 -9.45 4.13 -15.52
CA SER A 248 -10.20 3.94 -16.77
C SER A 248 -9.21 4.12 -17.92
N GLU A 249 -8.91 3.05 -18.66
CA GLU A 249 -8.28 3.17 -19.97
C GLU A 249 -9.40 3.09 -21.01
N PHE A 250 -9.70 4.22 -21.64
CA PHE A 250 -9.48 4.50 -23.07
C PHE A 250 -9.56 6.00 -23.29
#